data_AF-A0A356ERA1-F1
#
_entry.id   AF-A0A356ERA1-F1
#
_cell.length_a   1.000
_cell.length_b   1.000
_cell.length_c   1.000
_cell.angle_alpha   90.00
_cell.angle_beta   90.00
_cell.angle_gamma   90.00
#
_symmetry.space_group_name_H-M   'P 1'
#
loop_
_entity.id
_entity.type
_entity.pdbx_description
1 polymer ?
#
loop_
_entity_poly.entity_id
_entity_poly.type
_entity_poly.pdbx_seq_one_letter_code
_entity_poly.pdbx_strand_id
1 'polypeptide(L)' 'GMTLHAGHGLTYRNVRPVAMIDGMCELNIGHSIIARAIMVGLTEAVREMKRLI' A
#
# COMPACT_ATOMS: atom_id res chain seq x y z
N GLY A 1 -4.78 14.24 19.34
CA GLY A 1 -3.63 13.37 19.01
C GLY A 1 -3.36 13.45 17.52
N MET A 2 -2.11 13.26 17.08
CA MET A 2 -1.76 13.23 15.65
C MET A 2 -2.17 11.89 15.03
N THR A 3 -2.62 11.91 13.78
CA THR A 3 -2.90 10.70 12.99
C THR A 3 -1.61 10.22 12.32
N LEU A 4 -1.38 8.90 12.33
CA LEU A 4 -0.19 8.28 11.74
C LEU A 4 -0.46 7.88 10.28
N HIS A 5 0.36 8.39 9.37
CA HIS A 5 0.29 8.13 7.93
C HIS A 5 1.66 7.69 7.40
N ALA A 6 1.69 6.78 6.42
CA ALA A 6 2.91 6.36 5.72
C ALA A 6 2.66 6.11 4.23
N GLY A 7 3.69 5.79 3.42
CA GLY A 7 3.44 5.51 2.00
C GLY A 7 4.63 5.42 1.05
N HIS A 8 5.69 6.21 1.26
CA HIS A 8 6.80 6.30 0.30
C HIS A 8 7.60 4.99 0.24
N GLY A 9 7.78 4.44 -0.98
CA GLY A 9 8.58 3.22 -1.21
C GLY A 9 7.89 1.91 -0.82
N LEU A 10 6.60 1.93 -0.48
CA LEU A 10 5.86 0.70 -0.17
C LEU A 10 5.57 -0.11 -1.44
N THR A 11 5.68 -1.42 -1.30
CA THR A 11 5.53 -2.44 -2.34
C THR A 11 4.71 -3.61 -1.78
N TYR A 12 4.24 -4.49 -2.67
CA TYR A 12 3.54 -5.72 -2.29
C TYR A 12 4.35 -6.68 -1.40
N ARG A 13 5.66 -6.46 -1.25
CA ARG A 13 6.55 -7.31 -0.43
C ARG A 13 6.81 -6.76 0.97
N ASN A 14 6.69 -5.45 1.16
CA ASN A 14 7.08 -4.78 2.41
C ASN A 14 5.95 -3.94 3.04
N VAL A 15 4.77 -3.88 2.44
CA VAL A 15 3.63 -3.11 2.97
C VAL A 15 3.11 -3.67 4.30
N ARG A 16 3.08 -4.99 4.46
CA ARG A 16 2.43 -5.66 5.60
C ARG A 16 3.04 -5.28 6.97
N PRO A 17 4.37 -5.30 7.19
CA PRO A 17 4.95 -4.82 8.44
C PRO A 17 4.60 -3.37 8.78
N VAL A 18 4.46 -2.50 7.78
CA VAL A 18 4.13 -1.08 7.97
C VAL A 18 2.63 -0.91 8.29
N ALA A 19 1.76 -1.67 7.63
CA ALA A 19 0.33 -1.70 7.90
C ALA A 19 -0.01 -2.16 9.33
N MET A 20 0.83 -3.02 9.92
CA MET A 20 0.64 -3.55 11.28
C MET A 20 1.17 -2.64 12.39
N ILE A 21 1.71 -1.46 12.07
CA ILE A 21 2.15 -0.49 13.09
C ILE A 21 0.91 0.02 13.85
N ASP A 22 0.95 -0.04 15.17
CA ASP A 22 -0.17 0.42 16.01
C ASP A 22 -0.47 1.91 15.75
N GLY A 23 -1.77 2.22 15.62
CA GLY A 23 -2.24 3.56 15.28
C GLY A 23 -2.10 3.98 13.82
N MET A 24 -1.64 3.11 12.90
CA MET A 24 -1.57 3.41 11.46
C MET A 24 -2.97 3.70 10.89
N CYS A 25 -3.16 4.89 10.36
CA CYS A 25 -4.46 5.36 9.84
C CYS A 25 -4.55 5.24 8.31
N GLU A 26 -3.46 5.52 7.58
CA GLU A 26 -3.49 5.55 6.11
C GLU A 26 -2.13 5.19 5.49
N LEU A 27 -2.17 4.49 4.35
CA LEU A 27 -1.02 4.19 3.51
C LEU A 27 -1.22 4.75 2.09
N ASN A 28 -0.43 5.76 1.73
CA ASN A 28 -0.45 6.40 0.41
C ASN A 28 0.58 5.75 -0.53
N ILE A 29 0.13 4.85 -1.41
CA ILE A 29 1.02 4.03 -2.26
C ILE A 29 0.77 4.34 -3.74
N GLY A 30 1.81 4.85 -4.43
CA GLY A 30 1.73 5.22 -5.85
C GLY A 30 2.49 4.29 -6.77
N HIS A 31 3.82 4.48 -6.86
CA HIS A 31 4.68 3.87 -7.89
C HIS A 31 4.51 2.34 -8.01
N SER A 32 4.45 1.61 -6.90
CA SER A 32 4.33 0.15 -6.94
C SER A 32 2.96 -0.33 -7.44
N ILE A 33 1.87 0.37 -7.13
CA ILE A 33 0.54 0.08 -7.67
C ILE A 33 0.51 0.32 -9.17
N ILE A 34 1.04 1.46 -9.63
CA ILE A 34 1.07 1.78 -11.07
C ILE A 34 1.96 0.78 -11.83
N ALA A 35 3.14 0.42 -11.28
CA ALA A 35 4.01 -0.58 -11.89
C ALA A 35 3.31 -1.95 -12.01
N ARG A 36 2.53 -2.37 -11.00
CA ARG A 36 1.72 -3.60 -11.07
C ARG A 36 0.57 -3.47 -12.06
N ALA A 37 -0.08 -2.31 -12.13
CA ALA A 37 -1.20 -2.05 -13.01
C ALA A 37 -0.87 -2.21 -14.51
N ILE A 38 0.39 -1.98 -14.90
CA ILE A 38 0.86 -2.23 -16.28
C ILE A 38 0.73 -3.72 -16.65
N MET A 39 0.81 -4.62 -15.67
CA MET A 39 0.75 -6.07 -15.88
C MET A 39 -0.66 -6.66 -15.73
N VAL A 40 -1.47 -6.13 -14.81
CA VAL A 40 -2.76 -6.75 -14.41
C VAL A 40 -3.96 -5.81 -14.48
N GLY A 41 -3.76 -4.54 -14.85
CA GLY A 41 -4.76 -3.48 -14.77
C GLY A 41 -4.85 -2.83 -13.38
N LEU A 42 -5.29 -1.57 -13.34
CA LEU A 42 -5.31 -0.76 -12.11
C LEU A 42 -6.23 -1.35 -11.03
N THR A 43 -7.41 -1.83 -11.42
CA THR A 43 -8.40 -2.40 -10.48
C THR A 43 -7.83 -3.61 -9.73
N GLU A 44 -7.16 -4.53 -10.45
CA GLU A 44 -6.56 -5.70 -9.81
C GLU A 44 -5.34 -5.33 -8.97
N ALA A 45 -4.49 -4.40 -9.43
CA ALA A 45 -3.36 -3.91 -8.63
C ALA A 45 -3.82 -3.33 -7.28
N VAL A 46 -4.83 -2.46 -7.28
CA VAL A 46 -5.37 -1.88 -6.04
C VAL A 46 -5.98 -2.97 -5.14
N ARG A 47 -6.73 -3.92 -5.70
CA ARG A 47 -7.30 -5.06 -4.94
C ARG A 47 -6.22 -5.91 -4.29
N GLU A 48 -5.17 -6.24 -5.03
CA GLU A 48 -4.05 -7.02 -4.50
C GLU A 48 -3.34 -6.28 -3.36
N MET A 49 -3.08 -4.98 -3.49
CA MET A 49 -2.45 -4.19 -2.43
C MET A 49 -3.33 -4.17 -1.18
N LYS A 50 -4.65 -3.99 -1.35
CA LYS A 50 -5.62 -3.97 -0.26
C LYS A 50 -5.77 -5.32 0.46
N ARG A 51 -5.44 -6.46 -0.19
CA ARG A 51 -5.45 -7.77 0.48
C ARG A 51 -4.25 -7.98 1.41
N LEU A 52 -3.20 -7.17 1.28
CA LEU A 52 -1.96 -7.29 2.07
C LEU A 52 -1.95 -6.40 3.32
N ILE A 53 -2.86 -5.43 3.37
CA ILE A 53 -3.07 -4.45 4.44
C ILE A 53 -4.27 -4.93 5.25
#